data_AF-A0A3D1QYQ9-F1
#
_entry.id   AF-A0A3D1QYQ9-F1
#
_cell.length_a   1.000
_cell.length_b   1.000
_cell.length_c   1.000
_cell.angle_alpha   90.00
_cell.angle_beta   90.00
_cell.angle_gamma   90.00
#
_symmetry.space_group_name_H-M   'P 1'
#
loop_
_entity.id
_entity.type
_entity.pdbx_description
1 polymer ?
#
loop_
_entity_poly.entity_id
_entity_poly.type
_entity_poly.pdbx_seq_one_letter_code
_entity_poly.pdbx_strand_id
1 'polypeptide(L)'
;MQEVARRIRERERWERRQRNPLFIKLDDEPAPSLDVSDLEAKYAGSSMQRLGGEGERYYLDPEQRLVVLLAKPVGTSADLDHAKQLVDRVERLLGEQDLSAYPGLKIALTGSYKKKLDQQGQIASDVAWSSSVALVLMLLYLAFHFRSLIGMGLIIGPVSVGLAWTYGFVALAYGSVNLLTAFLGAILGGLGTEHGIHLLGRYSGLRAGGMDSEEAIREAFMRSGSSALVSSLVAALTFSSLAISEFRAFREFGVIAAVGMLIVVAAYIAVFPSIIGLATRFGWSVKARDEVAGKRSSFALLLPRRTGLIAAIVGGLLVLLALRVPFARFNYDLGTLEDSDLPSFQLDRKVNKLLGYSQTPVVIFTDSSEDERALVAQITDRKKALGEASTVDFAAALDDLVPTQQAEKKEVLARIKKTLDRVNREGLDEQTRPGFDDLAAMVAAEPFTRDDIPKTIRRQFEGLAGQGGFVLIFPGISLSDGTKVRSLAEEVRGLKLSEGRTVSAV
;
A
#
# COMPACT_ATOMS: atom_id res chain seq x y z
N MET A 1 28.98 -31.74 9.66
CA MET A 1 30.21 -31.91 10.47
C MET A 1 30.58 -33.38 10.70
N GLN A 2 29.85 -34.14 11.51
CA GLN A 2 30.20 -35.57 11.77
C GLN A 2 30.17 -36.43 10.50
N GLU A 3 29.19 -36.18 9.63
CA GLU A 3 29.06 -36.88 8.34
C GLU A 3 30.20 -36.54 7.36
N VAL A 4 30.62 -35.28 7.28
CA VAL A 4 31.81 -34.85 6.52
C VAL A 4 33.06 -35.57 7.04
N ALA A 5 33.25 -35.60 8.36
CA ALA A 5 34.36 -36.32 8.99
C ALA A 5 34.32 -37.85 8.76
N ARG A 6 33.14 -38.42 8.52
CA ARG A 6 32.98 -39.83 8.14
C ARG A 6 33.47 -40.06 6.70
N ARG A 7 33.01 -39.25 5.74
CA ARG A 7 33.40 -39.34 4.33
C ARG A 7 34.91 -39.17 4.12
N ILE A 8 35.52 -38.19 4.80
CA ILE A 8 36.97 -37.97 4.72
C ILE A 8 37.76 -39.17 5.28
N ARG A 9 37.31 -39.78 6.38
CA ARG A 9 37.94 -40.99 6.94
C ARG A 9 37.77 -42.22 6.06
N GLU A 10 36.66 -42.32 5.33
CA GLU A 10 36.45 -43.38 4.33
C GLU A 10 37.39 -43.20 3.16
N ARG A 11 37.56 -41.96 2.67
CA ARG A 11 38.53 -41.65 1.63
C ARG A 11 39.98 -41.92 2.05
N GLU A 12 40.38 -41.48 3.24
CA GLU A 12 41.72 -41.75 3.79
C GLU A 12 42.01 -43.26 3.85
N ARG A 13 41.05 -44.05 4.35
CA ARG A 13 41.19 -45.52 4.45
C ARG A 13 41.29 -46.17 3.07
N TRP A 14 40.50 -45.70 2.11
CA TRP A 14 40.56 -46.18 0.73
C TRP A 14 41.93 -45.91 0.11
N GLU A 15 42.47 -44.70 0.23
CA GLU A 15 43.81 -44.37 -0.30
C GLU A 15 44.93 -45.17 0.37
N ARG A 16 44.86 -45.37 1.69
CA ARG A 16 45.81 -46.24 2.40
C ARG A 16 45.78 -47.68 1.91
N ARG A 17 44.60 -48.22 1.56
CA ARG A 17 44.47 -49.57 0.97
C ARG A 17 45.07 -49.62 -0.43
N GLN A 18 44.82 -48.63 -1.28
CA GLN A 18 45.38 -48.59 -2.64
C GLN A 18 46.91 -48.51 -2.64
N ARG A 19 47.53 -47.88 -1.63
CA ARG A 19 48.99 -47.78 -1.50
C ARG A 19 49.63 -48.97 -0.80
N ASN A 20 48.85 -49.90 -0.25
CA ASN A 20 49.39 -51.06 0.44
C ASN A 20 49.75 -52.15 -0.59
N PRO A 21 51.04 -52.48 -0.79
CA PRO A 21 51.46 -53.48 -1.79
C PRO A 21 50.97 -54.91 -1.49
N LEU A 22 50.40 -55.16 -0.31
CA LEU A 22 49.81 -56.44 0.09
C LEU A 22 48.28 -56.46 -0.03
N PHE A 23 47.64 -55.39 -0.51
CA PHE A 23 46.19 -55.31 -0.63
C PHE A 23 45.72 -55.93 -1.95
N ILE A 24 44.88 -56.97 -1.86
CA ILE A 24 44.26 -57.65 -3.00
C ILE A 24 42.82 -57.13 -3.12
N LYS A 25 42.48 -56.47 -4.25
CA LYS A 25 41.11 -56.04 -4.54
C LYS A 25 40.25 -57.27 -4.85
N LEU A 26 39.19 -57.47 -4.06
CA LEU A 26 38.20 -58.53 -4.27
C LEU A 26 36.97 -58.04 -5.08
N ASP A 27 36.73 -56.73 -5.10
CA ASP A 27 35.68 -56.04 -5.87
C ASP A 27 36.15 -54.63 -6.29
N ASP A 28 35.59 -54.11 -7.39
CA ASP A 28 35.81 -52.74 -7.86
C ASP A 28 34.86 -51.75 -7.15
N GLU A 29 35.11 -51.50 -5.86
CA GLU A 29 34.41 -50.44 -5.13
C GLU A 29 34.89 -49.05 -5.62
N PRO A 30 33.96 -48.17 -6.04
CA PRO A 30 34.29 -46.81 -6.45
C PRO A 30 34.87 -46.02 -5.28
N ALA A 31 35.70 -45.03 -5.59
CA ALA A 31 36.35 -44.23 -4.58
C ALA A 31 35.31 -43.37 -3.81
N PRO A 32 35.36 -43.33 -2.46
CA PRO A 32 34.43 -42.51 -1.68
C PRO A 32 34.50 -41.05 -2.12
N SER A 33 33.33 -40.43 -2.34
CA SER A 33 33.24 -39.03 -2.75
C SER A 33 33.60 -38.09 -1.61
N LEU A 34 34.34 -37.03 -1.93
CA LEU A 34 34.59 -35.89 -1.05
C LEU A 34 33.61 -34.74 -1.30
N ASP A 35 32.69 -34.90 -2.26
CA ASP A 35 31.61 -33.95 -2.49
C ASP A 35 30.67 -33.90 -1.28
N VAL A 36 30.35 -32.67 -0.87
CA VAL A 36 29.48 -32.35 0.28
C VAL A 36 28.29 -31.48 -0.12
N SER A 37 28.09 -31.23 -1.41
CA SER A 37 27.01 -30.39 -1.92
C SER A 37 25.61 -30.91 -1.55
N ASP A 38 25.44 -32.22 -1.35
CA ASP A 38 24.20 -32.81 -0.83
C ASP A 38 23.90 -32.39 0.63
N LEU A 39 24.95 -32.24 1.44
CA LEU A 39 24.83 -31.77 2.81
C LEU A 39 24.54 -30.27 2.83
N GLU A 40 25.16 -29.49 1.94
CA GLU A 40 24.86 -28.06 1.79
C GLU A 40 23.38 -27.86 1.42
N ALA A 41 22.89 -28.58 0.41
CA ALA A 41 21.49 -28.56 -0.01
C ALA A 41 20.52 -28.94 1.13
N LYS A 42 20.89 -29.90 1.99
CA LYS A 42 20.07 -30.32 3.14
C LYS A 42 19.89 -29.21 4.19
N TYR A 43 20.86 -28.31 4.34
CA TYR A 43 20.85 -27.23 5.32
C TYR A 43 20.51 -25.86 4.70
N ALA A 44 20.14 -25.84 3.42
CA ALA A 44 19.94 -24.63 2.63
C ALA A 44 18.68 -23.81 2.96
N GLY A 45 17.80 -24.30 3.85
CA GLY A 45 16.51 -23.66 4.16
C GLY A 45 16.53 -22.63 5.30
N SER A 46 17.70 -22.26 5.84
CA SER A 46 17.81 -21.42 7.04
C SER A 46 17.54 -19.93 6.76
N SER A 47 17.19 -19.17 7.82
CA SER A 47 17.04 -17.71 7.77
C SER A 47 18.28 -17.01 7.18
N MET A 48 19.47 -17.57 7.40
CA MET A 48 20.74 -17.12 6.84
C MET A 48 20.77 -17.18 5.30
N GLN A 49 20.23 -18.23 4.68
CA GLN A 49 20.19 -18.32 3.21
C GLN A 49 19.10 -17.45 2.59
N ARG A 50 17.93 -17.33 3.25
CA ARG A 50 16.85 -16.46 2.79
C ARG A 50 17.24 -14.97 2.80
N LEU A 51 18.08 -14.57 3.75
CA LEU A 51 18.55 -13.18 3.89
C LEU A 51 19.88 -12.91 3.17
N GLY A 52 20.74 -13.94 3.02
CA GLY A 52 22.05 -13.84 2.40
C GLY A 52 22.07 -14.12 0.89
N GLY A 53 21.02 -14.73 0.34
CA GLY A 53 21.00 -15.23 -1.04
C GLY A 53 21.89 -16.47 -1.23
N GLU A 54 21.89 -17.05 -2.43
CA GLU A 54 22.79 -18.18 -2.80
C GLU A 54 24.25 -17.72 -3.08
N GLY A 55 24.74 -16.72 -2.34
CA GLY A 55 26.07 -16.15 -2.57
C GLY A 55 26.20 -15.23 -3.79
N GLU A 56 25.15 -15.10 -4.61
CA GLU A 56 25.09 -14.14 -5.71
C GLU A 56 24.78 -12.72 -5.19
N ARG A 57 25.47 -11.71 -5.73
CA ARG A 57 25.31 -10.30 -5.31
C ARG A 57 23.93 -9.70 -5.64
N TYR A 58 23.14 -10.39 -6.45
CA TYR A 58 21.87 -9.92 -6.97
C TYR A 58 20.84 -11.06 -6.92
N TYR A 59 19.56 -10.70 -6.80
CA TYR A 59 18.49 -11.69 -6.94
C TYR A 59 18.22 -11.89 -8.42
N LEU A 60 18.54 -13.09 -8.90
CA LEU A 60 18.37 -13.52 -10.27
C LEU A 60 17.15 -14.45 -10.36
N ASP A 61 16.30 -14.21 -11.37
CA ASP A 61 15.27 -15.16 -11.75
C ASP A 61 15.88 -16.50 -12.22
N PRO A 62 15.23 -17.66 -12.00
CA PRO A 62 15.77 -18.95 -12.42
C PRO A 62 16.10 -19.04 -13.91
N GLU A 63 15.39 -18.28 -14.77
CA GLU A 63 15.68 -18.21 -16.21
C GLU A 63 16.72 -17.12 -16.56
N GLN A 64 17.29 -16.44 -15.57
CA GLN A 64 18.25 -15.33 -15.66
C GLN A 64 17.76 -14.14 -16.52
N ARG A 65 16.43 -13.94 -16.58
CA ARG A 65 15.79 -12.87 -17.36
C ARG A 65 15.50 -11.60 -16.57
N LEU A 66 15.55 -11.68 -15.24
CA LEU A 66 15.27 -10.58 -14.34
C LEU A 66 16.35 -10.52 -13.27
N VAL A 67 16.91 -9.32 -13.10
CA VAL A 67 17.83 -8.99 -12.01
C VAL A 67 17.15 -7.99 -11.10
N VAL A 68 17.08 -8.27 -9.81
CA VAL A 68 16.50 -7.35 -8.82
C VAL A 68 17.61 -6.73 -7.97
N LEU A 69 17.63 -5.40 -7.96
CA LEU A 69 18.48 -4.59 -7.09
C LEU A 69 17.60 -3.87 -6.06
N LEU A 70 17.84 -4.16 -4.78
CA LEU A 70 17.09 -3.57 -3.68
C LEU A 70 17.80 -2.32 -3.14
N ALA A 71 17.12 -1.18 -3.20
CA ALA A 71 17.57 0.06 -2.57
C ALA A 71 16.70 0.36 -1.33
N LYS A 72 17.34 0.58 -0.17
CA LYS A 72 16.68 0.94 1.08
C LYS A 72 16.98 2.41 1.43
N PRO A 73 16.15 3.37 0.97
CA PRO A 73 16.36 4.79 1.25
C PRO A 73 16.14 5.12 2.72
N VAL A 74 16.73 6.22 3.18
CA VAL A 74 16.43 6.82 4.49
C VAL A 74 15.21 7.71 4.32
N GLY A 75 14.13 7.42 5.05
CA GLY A 75 12.89 8.18 5.00
C GLY A 75 11.67 7.26 4.96
N THR A 76 10.47 7.84 4.86
CA THR A 76 9.22 7.08 4.73
C THR A 76 8.59 7.32 3.37
N SER A 77 7.98 6.28 2.79
CA SER A 77 7.18 6.42 1.57
C SER A 77 5.85 7.13 1.83
N ALA A 78 5.47 7.38 3.09
CA ALA A 78 4.28 8.14 3.43
C ALA A 78 4.44 9.65 3.17
N ASP A 79 5.67 10.15 3.13
CA ASP A 79 5.98 11.50 2.68
C ASP A 79 6.08 11.50 1.15
N LEU A 80 5.03 12.00 0.50
CA LEU A 80 4.89 11.97 -0.95
C LEU A 80 5.87 12.90 -1.66
N ASP A 81 6.24 14.03 -1.03
CA ASP A 81 7.22 14.96 -1.59
C ASP A 81 8.62 14.33 -1.57
N HIS A 82 8.99 13.73 -0.44
CA HIS A 82 10.22 12.96 -0.33
C HIS A 82 10.24 11.77 -1.30
N ALA A 83 9.13 11.03 -1.40
CA ALA A 83 9.02 9.90 -2.32
C ALA A 83 9.21 10.33 -3.77
N LYS A 84 8.57 11.44 -4.18
CA LYS A 84 8.71 12.01 -5.51
C LYS A 84 10.15 12.42 -5.80
N GLN A 85 10.78 13.19 -4.91
CA GLN A 85 12.17 13.61 -5.08
C GLN A 85 13.14 12.43 -5.21
N LEU A 86 12.92 11.36 -4.43
CA LEU A 86 13.73 10.15 -4.48
C LEU A 86 13.53 9.41 -5.81
N VAL A 87 12.29 9.15 -6.21
CA VAL A 87 11.97 8.45 -7.46
C VAL A 87 12.47 9.23 -8.66
N ASP A 88 12.22 10.54 -8.72
CA ASP A 88 12.72 11.42 -9.80
C ASP A 88 14.24 11.44 -9.87
N ARG A 89 14.94 11.31 -8.73
CA ARG A 89 16.41 11.21 -8.70
C ARG A 89 16.87 9.87 -9.25
N VAL A 90 16.24 8.77 -8.83
CA VAL A 90 16.59 7.42 -9.31
C VAL A 90 16.30 7.30 -10.81
N GLU A 91 15.14 7.74 -11.28
CA GLU A 91 14.78 7.69 -12.70
C GLU A 91 15.74 8.53 -13.55
N ARG A 92 16.16 9.71 -13.09
CA ARG A 92 17.21 10.50 -13.77
C ARG A 92 18.54 9.75 -13.84
N LEU A 93 19.01 9.20 -12.71
CA LEU A 93 20.26 8.43 -12.68
C LEU A 93 20.23 7.24 -13.62
N LEU A 94 19.07 6.57 -13.74
CA LEU A 94 18.86 5.45 -14.67
C LEU A 94 18.80 5.92 -16.13
N GLY A 95 18.20 7.07 -16.41
CA GLY A 95 18.13 7.66 -17.75
C GLY A 95 19.46 8.22 -18.27
N GLU A 96 20.37 8.57 -17.36
CA GLU A 96 21.74 9.02 -17.69
C GLU A 96 22.69 7.87 -18.06
N GLN A 97 22.31 6.61 -17.83
CA GLN A 97 23.15 5.46 -18.17
C GLN A 97 23.06 5.14 -19.66
N ASP A 98 24.21 4.97 -20.31
CA ASP A 98 24.27 4.47 -21.68
C ASP A 98 24.06 2.95 -21.70
N LEU A 99 22.84 2.54 -22.07
CA LEU A 99 22.45 1.13 -22.19
C LEU A 99 22.41 0.66 -23.65
N SER A 100 22.96 1.44 -24.59
CA SER A 100 22.94 1.09 -26.02
C SER A 100 23.64 -0.24 -26.31
N ALA A 101 24.64 -0.61 -25.50
CA ALA A 101 25.31 -1.91 -25.55
C ALA A 101 24.39 -3.10 -25.20
N TYR A 102 23.21 -2.88 -24.63
CA TYR A 102 22.29 -3.90 -24.15
C TYR A 102 20.85 -3.69 -24.68
N PRO A 103 20.59 -3.87 -25.99
CA PRO A 103 19.33 -3.52 -26.65
C PRO A 103 18.09 -4.28 -26.16
N GLY A 104 18.25 -5.33 -25.35
CA GLY A 104 17.15 -6.08 -24.72
C GLY A 104 16.91 -5.74 -23.25
N LEU A 105 17.79 -4.96 -22.61
CA LEU A 105 17.70 -4.66 -21.18
C LEU A 105 16.66 -3.57 -20.93
N LYS A 106 15.62 -3.90 -20.17
CA LYS A 106 14.62 -2.95 -19.70
C LYS A 106 14.79 -2.73 -18.21
N ILE A 107 14.98 -1.49 -17.82
CA ILE A 107 15.01 -1.10 -16.40
C ILE A 107 13.60 -0.65 -16.01
N ALA A 108 13.13 -1.13 -14.86
CA ALA A 108 11.86 -0.71 -14.30
C ALA A 108 11.97 -0.59 -12.78
N LEU A 109 11.21 0.34 -12.21
CA LEU A 109 11.24 0.67 -10.79
C LEU A 109 9.93 0.23 -10.14
N THR A 110 10.02 -0.34 -8.94
CA THR A 110 8.88 -0.67 -8.10
C THR A 110 9.21 -0.50 -6.62
N GLY A 111 8.32 -0.93 -5.73
CA GLY A 111 8.39 -0.78 -4.29
C GLY A 111 7.46 0.31 -3.77
N SER A 112 7.38 0.43 -2.45
CA SER A 112 6.39 1.26 -1.76
C SER A 112 6.39 2.74 -2.18
N TYR A 113 7.55 3.29 -2.52
CA TYR A 113 7.69 4.66 -3.01
C TYR A 113 7.05 4.86 -4.38
N LYS A 114 7.47 4.08 -5.39
CA LYS A 114 6.94 4.18 -6.76
C LYS A 114 5.45 3.85 -6.81
N LYS A 115 5.01 2.82 -6.09
CA LYS A 115 3.59 2.42 -6.00
C LYS A 115 2.71 3.56 -5.51
N LYS A 116 3.10 4.24 -4.41
CA LYS A 116 2.33 5.37 -3.86
C LYS A 116 2.24 6.55 -4.81
N LEU A 117 3.32 6.88 -5.53
CA LEU A 117 3.30 7.95 -6.52
C LEU A 117 2.41 7.62 -7.72
N ASP A 118 2.49 6.39 -8.24
CA ASP A 118 1.64 5.95 -9.36
C ASP A 118 0.17 5.97 -8.97
N GLN A 119 -0.15 5.46 -7.78
CA GLN A 119 -1.50 5.48 -7.24
C GLN A 119 -1.99 6.91 -7.02
N GLN A 120 -1.18 7.80 -6.44
CA GLN A 120 -1.55 9.21 -6.27
C GLN A 120 -1.78 9.90 -7.62
N GLY A 121 -0.93 9.66 -8.61
CA GLY A 121 -1.05 10.20 -9.96
C GLY A 121 -2.33 9.72 -10.65
N GLN A 122 -2.65 8.43 -10.53
CA GLN A 122 -3.89 7.87 -11.05
C GLN A 122 -5.13 8.49 -10.39
N ILE A 123 -5.17 8.55 -9.06
CA ILE A 123 -6.32 9.16 -8.35
C ILE A 123 -6.46 10.63 -8.75
N ALA A 124 -5.37 11.38 -8.87
CA ALA A 124 -5.42 12.77 -9.32
C ALA A 124 -5.98 12.90 -10.75
N SER A 125 -5.58 12.00 -11.67
CA SER A 125 -6.12 11.93 -13.02
C SER A 125 -7.61 11.60 -13.02
N ASP A 126 -8.03 10.62 -12.22
CA ASP A 126 -9.43 10.20 -12.12
C ASP A 126 -10.31 11.31 -11.53
N VAL A 127 -9.81 12.05 -10.53
CA VAL A 127 -10.48 13.25 -10.00
C VAL A 127 -10.63 14.30 -11.07
N ALA A 128 -9.55 14.61 -11.80
CA ALA A 128 -9.58 15.62 -12.85
C ALA A 128 -10.56 15.24 -13.96
N TRP A 129 -10.53 13.99 -14.41
CA TRP A 129 -11.42 13.47 -15.44
C TRP A 129 -12.88 13.45 -14.98
N SER A 130 -13.17 12.83 -13.84
CA SER A 130 -14.54 12.72 -13.31
C SER A 130 -15.15 14.08 -13.00
N SER A 131 -14.37 15.00 -12.42
CA SER A 131 -14.82 16.38 -12.15
C SER A 131 -15.08 17.15 -13.44
N SER A 132 -14.23 16.97 -14.46
CA SER A 132 -14.43 17.61 -15.77
C SER A 132 -15.68 17.09 -16.47
N VAL A 133 -15.89 15.77 -16.48
CA VAL A 133 -17.10 15.15 -17.03
C VAL A 133 -18.35 15.63 -16.28
N ALA A 134 -18.32 15.61 -14.94
CA ALA A 134 -19.43 16.09 -14.12
C ALA A 134 -19.73 17.57 -14.38
N LEU A 135 -18.72 18.42 -14.48
CA LEU A 135 -18.86 19.83 -14.82
C LEU A 135 -19.50 20.02 -16.20
N VAL A 136 -19.02 19.31 -17.23
CA VAL A 136 -19.58 19.39 -18.59
C VAL A 136 -21.04 18.95 -18.60
N LEU A 137 -21.37 17.82 -17.96
CA LEU A 137 -22.75 17.33 -17.88
C LEU A 137 -23.66 18.33 -17.13
N MET A 138 -23.16 18.94 -16.05
CA MET A 138 -23.87 19.97 -15.32
C MET A 138 -24.09 21.23 -16.16
N LEU A 139 -23.06 21.71 -16.87
CA LEU A 139 -23.16 22.85 -17.80
C LEU A 139 -24.17 22.59 -18.91
N LEU A 140 -24.13 21.40 -19.51
CA LEU A 140 -25.11 20.97 -20.52
C LEU A 140 -26.52 20.97 -19.95
N TYR A 141 -26.72 20.38 -18.76
CA TYR A 141 -28.02 20.39 -18.09
C TYR A 141 -28.53 21.82 -17.87
N LEU A 142 -27.70 22.72 -17.33
CA LEU A 142 -28.07 24.12 -17.11
C LEU A 142 -28.39 24.84 -18.41
N ALA A 143 -27.57 24.64 -19.45
CA ALA A 143 -27.79 25.20 -20.79
C ALA A 143 -29.10 24.71 -21.41
N PHE A 144 -29.42 23.42 -21.31
CA PHE A 144 -30.67 22.86 -21.82
C PHE A 144 -31.90 23.27 -21.00
N HIS A 145 -31.77 23.32 -19.67
CA HIS A 145 -32.88 23.66 -18.78
C HIS A 145 -33.24 25.14 -18.84
N PHE A 146 -32.26 26.03 -18.71
CA PHE A 146 -32.47 27.48 -18.65
C PHE A 146 -32.36 28.17 -20.01
N ARG A 147 -31.75 27.53 -21.02
CA ARG A 147 -31.59 28.07 -22.39
C ARG A 147 -31.00 29.50 -22.41
N SER A 148 -30.17 29.81 -21.43
CA SER A 148 -29.64 31.15 -21.16
C SER A 148 -28.25 31.05 -20.55
N LEU A 149 -27.24 31.55 -21.27
CA LEU A 149 -25.86 31.60 -20.75
C LEU A 149 -25.74 32.52 -19.53
N ILE A 150 -26.52 33.60 -19.48
CA ILE A 150 -26.59 34.50 -18.33
C ILE A 150 -27.24 33.78 -17.14
N GLY A 151 -28.31 33.00 -17.38
CA GLY A 151 -28.95 32.17 -16.36
C GLY A 151 -27.99 31.11 -15.79
N MET A 152 -27.17 30.51 -16.64
CA MET A 152 -26.10 29.61 -16.22
C MET A 152 -25.05 30.33 -15.36
N GLY A 153 -24.60 31.52 -15.77
CA GLY A 153 -23.67 32.34 -14.99
C GLY A 153 -24.24 32.78 -13.62
N LEU A 154 -25.55 32.99 -13.52
CA LEU A 154 -26.24 33.31 -12.26
C LEU A 154 -26.22 32.16 -11.25
N ILE A 155 -26.18 30.92 -11.73
CA ILE A 155 -26.08 29.73 -10.89
C ILE A 155 -24.61 29.46 -10.54
N ILE A 156 -23.73 29.51 -11.54
CA ILE A 156 -22.33 29.11 -11.37
C ILE A 156 -21.52 30.18 -10.62
N GLY A 157 -21.79 31.46 -10.85
CA GLY A 157 -21.05 32.56 -10.23
C GLY A 157 -20.99 32.46 -8.71
N PRO A 158 -22.14 32.40 -8.00
CA PRO A 158 -22.14 32.31 -6.54
C PRO A 158 -21.49 31.04 -5.99
N VAL A 159 -21.71 29.88 -6.62
CA VAL A 159 -21.05 28.63 -6.17
C VAL A 159 -19.54 28.67 -6.40
N SER A 160 -19.06 29.26 -7.49
CA SER A 160 -17.62 29.45 -7.73
C SER A 160 -17.00 30.36 -6.68
N VAL A 161 -17.69 31.44 -6.28
CA VAL A 161 -17.24 32.29 -5.17
C VAL A 161 -17.24 31.53 -3.85
N GLY A 162 -18.28 30.74 -3.57
CA GLY A 162 -18.37 29.91 -2.38
C GLY A 162 -17.26 28.86 -2.29
N LEU A 163 -16.93 28.23 -3.42
CA LEU A 163 -15.80 27.30 -3.51
C LEU A 163 -14.46 28.02 -3.30
N ALA A 164 -14.26 29.20 -3.91
CA ALA A 164 -13.06 29.99 -3.70
C ALA A 164 -12.89 30.40 -2.22
N TRP A 165 -13.96 30.82 -1.56
CA TRP A 165 -13.96 31.11 -0.12
C TRP A 165 -13.69 29.86 0.73
N THR A 166 -14.26 28.72 0.35
CA THR A 166 -14.02 27.43 1.03
C THR A 166 -12.56 27.02 0.90
N TYR A 167 -11.95 27.13 -0.28
CA TYR A 167 -10.52 26.86 -0.45
C TYR A 167 -9.64 27.89 0.28
N GLY A 168 -10.06 29.15 0.36
CA GLY A 168 -9.43 30.15 1.22
C GLY A 168 -9.45 29.75 2.70
N PHE A 169 -10.60 29.27 3.19
CA PHE A 169 -10.71 28.70 4.54
C PHE A 169 -9.78 27.50 4.73
N VAL A 170 -9.73 26.56 3.77
CA VAL A 170 -8.82 25.41 3.82
C VAL A 170 -7.36 25.86 3.91
N ALA A 171 -6.95 26.83 3.09
CA ALA A 171 -5.61 27.37 3.11
C ALA A 171 -5.25 27.99 4.47
N LEU A 172 -6.20 28.69 5.11
CA LEU A 172 -5.98 29.30 6.43
C LEU A 172 -6.00 28.27 7.58
N ALA A 173 -6.87 27.27 7.53
CA ALA A 173 -7.06 26.30 8.61
C ALA A 173 -6.10 25.09 8.54
N TYR A 174 -5.72 24.66 7.33
CA TYR A 174 -4.96 23.43 7.09
C TYR A 174 -3.66 23.65 6.29
N GLY A 175 -3.42 24.87 5.78
CA GLY A 175 -2.17 25.25 5.10
C GLY A 175 -2.01 24.74 3.67
N SER A 176 -2.61 23.59 3.32
CA SER A 176 -2.48 23.01 1.97
C SER A 176 -3.80 22.42 1.47
N VAL A 177 -4.00 22.50 0.16
CA VAL A 177 -5.05 21.76 -0.55
C VAL A 177 -4.45 20.41 -0.95
N ASN A 178 -5.14 19.33 -0.63
CA ASN A 178 -4.71 17.98 -0.94
C ASN A 178 -5.78 17.27 -1.80
N LEU A 179 -5.50 16.04 -2.19
CA LEU A 179 -6.38 15.26 -3.05
C LEU A 179 -7.80 15.09 -2.47
N LEU A 180 -7.91 14.95 -1.15
CA LEU A 180 -9.18 14.80 -0.45
C LEU A 180 -10.02 16.10 -0.50
N THR A 181 -9.38 17.26 -0.41
CA THR A 181 -10.08 18.55 -0.56
C THR A 181 -10.39 18.91 -2.02
N ALA A 182 -9.67 18.33 -2.99
CA ALA A 182 -10.03 18.43 -4.41
C ALA A 182 -11.36 17.72 -4.72
N PHE A 183 -11.53 16.48 -4.24
CA PHE A 183 -12.81 15.76 -4.32
C PHE A 183 -13.97 16.55 -3.70
N LEU A 184 -13.71 17.18 -2.55
CA LEU A 184 -14.72 17.95 -1.85
C LEU A 184 -15.23 19.14 -2.68
N GLY A 185 -14.38 19.79 -3.47
CA GLY A 185 -14.81 20.88 -4.36
C GLY A 185 -15.83 20.44 -5.40
N ALA A 186 -15.67 19.24 -5.97
CA ALA A 186 -16.64 18.69 -6.91
C ALA A 186 -17.99 18.41 -6.22
N ILE A 187 -17.96 17.84 -5.00
CA ILE A 187 -19.17 17.57 -4.20
C ILE A 187 -19.89 18.88 -3.83
N LEU A 188 -19.16 19.84 -3.24
CA LEU A 188 -19.72 21.14 -2.84
C LEU A 188 -20.18 21.96 -4.05
N GLY A 189 -19.48 21.86 -5.18
CA GLY A 189 -19.89 22.46 -6.44
C GLY A 189 -21.23 21.92 -6.91
N GLY A 190 -21.36 20.58 -6.98
CA GLY A 190 -22.60 19.91 -7.38
C GLY A 190 -23.76 20.25 -6.44
N LEU A 191 -23.60 20.03 -5.14
CA LEU A 191 -24.63 20.34 -4.14
C LEU A 191 -24.97 21.83 -4.12
N GLY A 192 -23.96 22.70 -4.20
CA GLY A 192 -24.14 24.14 -4.21
C GLY A 192 -24.94 24.65 -5.42
N THR A 193 -24.81 24.02 -6.59
CA THR A 193 -25.56 24.46 -7.79
C THR A 193 -27.06 24.30 -7.66
N GLU A 194 -27.53 23.39 -6.81
CA GLU A 194 -28.97 23.19 -6.57
C GLU A 194 -29.64 24.48 -6.06
N HIS A 195 -28.95 25.22 -5.18
CA HIS A 195 -29.48 26.46 -4.60
C HIS A 195 -29.72 27.51 -5.68
N GLY A 196 -28.77 27.65 -6.60
CA GLY A 196 -28.91 28.55 -7.74
C GLY A 196 -30.06 28.13 -8.66
N ILE A 197 -30.23 26.82 -8.92
CA ILE A 197 -31.34 26.30 -9.73
C ILE A 197 -32.68 26.65 -9.09
N HIS A 198 -32.85 26.40 -7.78
CA HIS A 198 -34.09 26.68 -7.06
C HIS A 198 -34.38 28.18 -6.97
N LEU A 199 -33.38 29.00 -6.63
CA LEU A 199 -33.52 30.45 -6.54
C LEU A 199 -33.82 31.07 -7.90
N LEU A 200 -33.07 30.69 -8.95
CA LEU A 200 -33.27 31.21 -10.30
C LEU A 200 -34.60 30.75 -10.88
N GLY A 201 -34.98 29.49 -10.65
CA GLY A 201 -36.28 28.96 -11.06
C GLY A 201 -37.44 29.73 -10.43
N ARG A 202 -37.36 30.01 -9.12
CA ARG A 202 -38.38 30.78 -8.41
C ARG A 202 -38.42 32.24 -8.88
N TYR A 203 -37.27 32.90 -8.97
CA TYR A 203 -37.15 34.26 -9.50
C TYR A 203 -37.74 34.36 -10.91
N SER A 204 -37.40 33.42 -11.79
CA SER A 204 -37.90 33.34 -13.16
C SER A 204 -39.42 33.22 -13.24
N GLY A 205 -40.02 32.37 -12.39
CA GLY A 205 -41.47 32.21 -12.32
C GLY A 205 -42.18 33.47 -11.82
N LEU A 206 -41.63 34.16 -10.82
CA LEU A 206 -42.18 35.41 -10.30
C LEU A 206 -42.11 36.54 -11.34
N ARG A 207 -40.99 36.66 -12.06
CA ARG A 207 -40.84 37.60 -13.18
C ARG A 207 -41.81 37.32 -14.32
N ALA A 208 -42.04 36.04 -14.64
CA ALA A 208 -43.03 35.63 -15.63
C ALA A 208 -44.46 36.04 -15.22
N GLY A 209 -44.76 36.02 -13.91
CA GLY A 209 -46.02 36.50 -13.34
C GLY A 209 -46.17 38.03 -13.28
N GLY A 210 -45.23 38.80 -13.82
CA GLY A 210 -45.29 40.26 -13.91
C GLY A 210 -44.71 41.02 -12.71
N MET A 211 -44.13 40.33 -11.72
CA MET A 211 -43.50 40.97 -10.55
C MET A 211 -42.23 41.73 -10.95
N ASP A 212 -41.96 42.87 -10.30
CA ASP A 212 -40.71 43.61 -10.52
C ASP A 212 -39.46 42.80 -10.09
N SER A 213 -38.29 43.12 -10.63
CA SER A 213 -37.06 42.37 -10.34
C SER A 213 -36.66 42.43 -8.87
N GLU A 214 -36.75 43.58 -8.23
CA GLU A 214 -36.34 43.70 -6.83
C GLU A 214 -37.27 42.89 -5.93
N GLU A 215 -38.57 43.01 -6.18
CA GLU A 215 -39.61 42.29 -5.45
C GLU A 215 -39.51 40.77 -5.67
N ALA A 216 -39.23 40.34 -6.92
CA ALA A 216 -39.05 38.93 -7.25
C ALA A 216 -37.83 38.30 -6.58
N ILE A 217 -36.71 39.03 -6.46
CA ILE A 217 -35.53 38.54 -5.71
C ILE A 217 -35.89 38.39 -4.24
N ARG A 218 -36.50 39.41 -3.63
CA ARG A 218 -36.88 39.38 -2.20
C ARG A 218 -37.79 38.19 -1.91
N GLU A 219 -38.82 38.00 -2.72
CA GLU A 219 -39.77 36.90 -2.54
C GLU A 219 -39.15 35.52 -2.81
N ALA A 220 -38.22 35.43 -3.77
CA ALA A 220 -37.47 34.19 -4.02
C ALA A 220 -36.60 33.80 -2.80
N PHE A 221 -35.92 34.74 -2.15
CA PHE A 221 -35.14 34.46 -0.95
C PHE A 221 -36.01 34.13 0.28
N MET A 222 -37.13 34.84 0.47
CA MET A 222 -38.05 34.57 1.58
C MET A 222 -38.62 33.15 1.54
N ARG A 223 -39.02 32.67 0.36
CA ARG A 223 -39.63 31.33 0.23
C ARG A 223 -38.64 30.22 -0.10
N SER A 224 -37.79 30.41 -1.11
CA SER A 224 -36.85 29.38 -1.58
C SER A 224 -35.49 29.47 -0.89
N GLY A 225 -35.06 30.66 -0.49
CA GLY A 225 -33.81 30.84 0.26
C GLY A 225 -33.87 30.22 1.66
N SER A 226 -35.00 30.31 2.36
CA SER A 226 -35.21 29.63 3.65
C SER A 226 -35.14 28.10 3.52
N SER A 227 -35.75 27.52 2.48
CA SER A 227 -35.63 26.09 2.17
C SER A 227 -34.19 25.69 1.84
N ALA A 228 -33.46 26.51 1.09
CA ALA A 228 -32.06 26.25 0.75
C ALA A 228 -31.15 26.27 1.99
N LEU A 229 -31.37 27.24 2.89
CA LEU A 229 -30.66 27.32 4.17
C LEU A 229 -30.86 26.07 5.03
N VAL A 230 -32.11 25.61 5.15
CA VAL A 230 -32.43 24.39 5.93
C VAL A 230 -31.77 23.16 5.29
N SER A 231 -31.89 22.99 3.97
CA SER A 231 -31.24 21.88 3.25
C SER A 231 -29.73 21.85 3.50
N SER A 232 -29.10 23.01 3.41
CA SER A 232 -27.66 23.15 3.59
C SER A 232 -27.20 22.91 5.03
N LEU A 233 -28.01 23.32 6.01
CA LEU A 233 -27.73 23.05 7.42
C LEU A 233 -27.81 21.54 7.70
N VAL A 234 -28.81 20.85 7.13
CA VAL A 234 -28.93 19.39 7.22
C VAL A 234 -27.72 18.70 6.56
N ALA A 235 -27.30 19.17 5.38
CA ALA A 235 -26.10 18.66 4.71
C ALA A 235 -24.83 18.91 5.54
N ALA A 236 -24.68 20.11 6.11
CA ALA A 236 -23.54 20.45 6.97
C ALA A 236 -23.50 19.58 8.24
N LEU A 237 -24.64 19.33 8.88
CA LEU A 237 -24.74 18.42 10.03
C LEU A 237 -24.40 16.98 9.64
N THR A 238 -24.83 16.55 8.46
CA THR A 238 -24.51 15.22 7.92
C THR A 238 -23.01 15.07 7.73
N PHE A 239 -22.34 16.03 7.10
CA PHE A 239 -20.87 16.01 6.97
C PHE A 239 -20.14 16.13 8.32
N SER A 240 -20.71 16.90 9.26
CA SER A 240 -20.15 17.03 10.61
C SER A 240 -20.13 15.70 11.38
N SER A 241 -20.99 14.74 11.05
CA SER A 241 -20.93 13.39 11.65
C SER A 241 -19.59 12.70 11.40
N LEU A 242 -18.94 12.98 10.25
CA LEU A 242 -17.63 12.44 9.92
C LEU A 242 -16.50 13.03 10.79
N ALA A 243 -16.73 14.19 11.41
CA ALA A 243 -15.80 14.81 12.34
C ALA A 243 -15.58 13.99 13.63
N ILE A 244 -16.48 13.04 13.92
CA ILE A 244 -16.38 12.13 15.08
C ILE A 244 -15.36 11.00 14.82
N SER A 245 -14.96 10.78 13.56
CA SER A 245 -14.02 9.71 13.21
C SER A 245 -12.65 9.89 13.88
N GLU A 246 -12.09 8.79 14.38
CA GLU A 246 -10.69 8.73 14.83
C GLU A 246 -9.71 8.83 13.65
N PHE A 247 -10.17 8.52 12.44
CA PHE A 247 -9.36 8.63 11.24
C PHE A 247 -9.26 10.09 10.80
N ARG A 248 -8.07 10.68 10.97
CA ARG A 248 -7.79 12.10 10.74
C ARG A 248 -8.31 12.60 9.39
N ALA A 249 -8.12 11.85 8.31
CA ALA A 249 -8.55 12.25 6.98
C ALA A 249 -10.08 12.44 6.90
N PHE A 250 -10.87 11.54 7.50
CA PHE A 250 -12.32 11.65 7.55
C PHE A 250 -12.79 12.79 8.45
N ARG A 251 -12.09 13.01 9.57
CA ARG A 251 -12.38 14.13 10.46
C ARG A 251 -12.19 15.47 9.76
N GLU A 252 -11.04 15.66 9.10
CA GLU A 252 -10.75 16.87 8.33
C GLU A 252 -11.75 17.05 7.18
N PHE A 253 -12.05 15.97 6.44
CA PHE A 253 -13.05 15.99 5.37
C PHE A 253 -14.42 16.45 5.88
N GLY A 254 -14.91 15.90 6.99
CA GLY A 254 -16.22 16.24 7.55
C GLY A 254 -16.32 17.71 7.97
N VAL A 255 -15.29 18.24 8.63
CA VAL A 255 -15.25 19.65 9.05
C VAL A 255 -15.23 20.59 7.84
N ILE A 256 -14.35 20.33 6.86
CA ILE A 256 -14.24 21.19 5.68
C ILE A 256 -15.54 21.15 4.87
N ALA A 257 -16.16 19.98 4.71
CA ALA A 257 -17.41 19.84 3.98
C ALA A 257 -18.57 20.57 4.68
N ALA A 258 -18.66 20.46 6.00
CA ALA A 258 -19.69 21.15 6.78
C ALA A 258 -19.57 22.68 6.70
N VAL A 259 -18.36 23.21 6.95
CA VAL A 259 -18.10 24.65 6.86
C VAL A 259 -18.24 25.14 5.42
N GLY A 260 -17.72 24.39 4.45
CA GLY A 260 -17.82 24.71 3.03
C GLY A 260 -19.25 24.82 2.54
N MET A 261 -20.15 23.95 3.00
CA MET A 261 -21.58 24.05 2.68
C MET A 261 -22.19 25.37 3.17
N LEU A 262 -21.88 25.78 4.40
CA LEU A 262 -22.37 27.06 4.95
C LEU A 262 -21.77 28.27 4.20
N ILE A 263 -20.49 28.19 3.83
CA ILE A 263 -19.81 29.22 3.02
C ILE A 263 -20.47 29.34 1.64
N VAL A 264 -20.80 28.21 0.99
CA VAL A 264 -21.47 28.22 -0.32
C VAL A 264 -22.83 28.91 -0.23
N VAL A 265 -23.63 28.64 0.81
CA VAL A 265 -24.90 29.34 1.00
C VAL A 265 -24.71 30.83 1.26
N ALA A 266 -23.73 31.19 2.10
CA ALA A 266 -23.40 32.60 2.33
C ALA A 266 -23.01 33.30 1.03
N ALA A 267 -22.27 32.63 0.14
CA ALA A 267 -21.94 33.14 -1.18
C ALA A 267 -23.20 33.33 -2.05
N TYR A 268 -24.17 32.41 -2.02
CA TYR A 268 -25.46 32.63 -2.70
C TYR A 268 -26.21 33.83 -2.16
N ILE A 269 -26.27 34.01 -0.84
CA ILE A 269 -26.97 35.16 -0.24
C ILE A 269 -26.30 36.48 -0.65
N ALA A 270 -24.97 36.54 -0.67
CA ALA A 270 -24.24 37.76 -0.99
C ALA A 270 -24.16 38.06 -2.50
N VAL A 271 -23.89 37.04 -3.30
CA VAL A 271 -23.49 37.19 -4.71
C VAL A 271 -24.68 37.09 -5.65
N PHE A 272 -25.63 36.19 -5.40
CA PHE A 272 -26.74 35.95 -6.32
C PHE A 272 -27.62 37.20 -6.57
N PRO A 273 -28.07 37.97 -5.54
CA PRO A 273 -28.81 39.21 -5.77
C PRO A 273 -28.01 40.24 -6.56
N SER A 274 -26.71 40.34 -6.28
CA SER A 274 -25.79 41.29 -6.89
C SER A 274 -25.62 41.02 -8.39
N ILE A 275 -25.44 39.75 -8.79
CA ILE A 275 -25.32 39.38 -10.20
C ILE A 275 -26.67 39.58 -10.93
N ILE A 276 -27.81 39.23 -10.31
CA ILE A 276 -29.12 39.51 -10.93
C ILE A 276 -29.32 41.01 -11.14
N GLY A 277 -29.08 41.82 -10.12
CA GLY A 277 -29.22 43.27 -10.21
C GLY A 277 -28.34 43.89 -11.30
N LEU A 278 -27.14 43.35 -11.49
CA LEU A 278 -26.26 43.77 -12.59
C LEU A 278 -26.81 43.31 -13.95
N ALA A 279 -27.23 42.05 -14.06
CA ALA A 279 -27.77 41.49 -15.30
C ALA A 279 -29.02 42.27 -15.76
N THR A 280 -29.94 42.59 -14.86
CA THR A 280 -31.14 43.36 -15.20
C THR A 280 -30.83 44.80 -15.60
N ARG A 281 -29.83 45.45 -14.98
CA ARG A 281 -29.33 46.76 -15.44
C ARG A 281 -28.77 46.74 -16.86
N PHE A 282 -28.13 45.64 -17.26
CA PHE A 282 -27.67 45.44 -18.64
C PHE A 282 -28.77 44.94 -19.59
N GLY A 283 -30.04 45.05 -19.20
CA GLY A 283 -31.19 44.73 -20.05
C GLY A 283 -31.51 43.24 -20.15
N TRP A 284 -30.89 42.39 -19.34
CA TRP A 284 -31.28 40.98 -19.28
C TRP A 284 -32.65 40.85 -18.61
N SER A 285 -33.60 40.28 -19.35
CA SER A 285 -34.88 39.84 -18.81
C SER A 285 -35.01 38.34 -18.92
N VAL A 286 -35.59 37.73 -17.89
CA VAL A 286 -35.96 36.32 -17.98
C VAL A 286 -37.13 36.22 -18.95
N LYS A 287 -36.95 35.46 -20.03
CA LYS A 287 -38.09 35.06 -20.85
C LYS A 287 -39.00 34.21 -19.98
N ALA A 288 -40.25 34.65 -19.84
CA ALA A 288 -41.29 33.82 -19.24
C ALA A 288 -41.20 32.44 -19.88
N ARG A 289 -40.94 31.43 -19.06
CA ARG A 289 -41.22 30.08 -19.50
C ARG A 289 -42.73 30.09 -19.68
N ASP A 290 -43.21 29.98 -20.92
CA ASP A 290 -44.55 29.45 -21.13
C ASP A 290 -44.60 28.26 -20.20
N GLU A 291 -45.48 28.28 -19.17
CA GLU A 291 -45.81 27.08 -18.44
C GLU A 291 -45.91 26.03 -19.52
N VAL A 292 -45.01 25.03 -19.51
CA VAL A 292 -45.01 24.00 -20.55
C VAL A 292 -46.46 23.59 -20.58
N ALA A 293 -47.16 23.97 -21.66
CA ALA A 293 -48.60 23.83 -21.82
C ALA A 293 -48.78 22.33 -21.91
N GLY A 294 -48.78 21.73 -20.74
CA GLY A 294 -48.26 20.41 -20.56
C GLY A 294 -49.43 19.53 -20.83
N LYS A 295 -49.43 18.86 -21.98
CA LYS A 295 -50.00 17.52 -22.07
C LYS A 295 -49.55 16.83 -20.79
N ARG A 296 -50.47 16.70 -19.81
CA ARG A 296 -50.21 16.04 -18.54
C ARG A 296 -49.58 14.71 -18.92
N SER A 297 -48.32 14.51 -18.54
CA SER A 297 -47.63 13.25 -18.82
C SER A 297 -48.58 12.12 -18.41
N SER A 298 -48.81 11.14 -19.29
CA SER A 298 -49.73 10.03 -18.98
C SER A 298 -49.37 9.34 -17.65
N PHE A 299 -48.08 9.37 -17.29
CA PHE A 299 -47.57 8.93 -15.99
C PHE A 299 -48.08 9.73 -14.80
N ALA A 300 -48.23 11.06 -14.93
CA ALA A 300 -48.76 11.92 -13.88
C ALA A 300 -50.25 11.66 -13.56
N LEU A 301 -51.00 11.09 -14.51
CA LEU A 301 -52.40 10.69 -14.32
C LEU A 301 -52.54 9.24 -13.80
N LEU A 302 -51.56 8.38 -14.08
CA LEU A 302 -51.55 6.96 -13.70
C LEU A 302 -51.04 6.73 -12.27
N LEU A 303 -50.02 7.47 -11.83
CA LEU A 303 -49.39 7.30 -10.51
C LEU A 303 -50.38 7.42 -9.34
N PRO A 304 -51.21 8.48 -9.26
CA PRO A 304 -52.16 8.67 -8.14
C PRO A 304 -53.22 7.57 -8.07
N ARG A 305 -53.53 6.91 -9.20
CA ARG A 305 -54.54 5.84 -9.30
C ARG A 305 -54.01 4.47 -8.88
N ARG A 306 -52.68 4.31 -8.75
CA ARG A 306 -52.02 3.02 -8.47
C ARG A 306 -51.13 3.09 -7.23
N THR A 307 -51.32 4.06 -6.35
CA THR A 307 -50.51 4.28 -5.13
C THR A 307 -50.38 3.02 -4.27
N GLY A 308 -51.46 2.26 -4.07
CA GLY A 308 -51.41 1.00 -3.30
C GLY A 308 -50.54 -0.08 -3.94
N LEU A 309 -50.60 -0.22 -5.28
CA LEU A 309 -49.76 -1.17 -6.02
C LEU A 309 -48.29 -0.74 -5.98
N ILE A 310 -48.02 0.55 -6.17
CA ILE A 310 -46.66 1.11 -6.10
C ILE A 310 -46.08 0.91 -4.70
N ALA A 311 -46.85 1.22 -3.65
CA ALA A 311 -46.44 1.01 -2.27
C ALA A 311 -46.18 -0.48 -1.96
N ALA A 312 -47.01 -1.39 -2.48
CA ALA A 312 -46.81 -2.82 -2.33
C ALA A 312 -45.54 -3.30 -3.05
N ILE A 313 -45.27 -2.81 -4.27
CA ILE A 313 -44.05 -3.15 -5.02
C ILE A 313 -42.81 -2.61 -4.30
N VAL A 314 -42.81 -1.33 -3.91
CA VAL A 314 -41.70 -0.69 -3.20
C VAL A 314 -41.48 -1.36 -1.84
N GLY A 315 -42.56 -1.62 -1.09
CA GLY A 315 -42.50 -2.33 0.19
C GLY A 315 -41.95 -3.74 0.03
N GLY A 316 -42.42 -4.49 -0.98
CA GLY A 316 -41.89 -5.81 -1.31
C GLY A 316 -40.41 -5.79 -1.67
N LEU A 317 -39.98 -4.81 -2.47
CA LEU A 317 -38.56 -4.60 -2.80
C LEU A 317 -37.73 -4.26 -1.56
N LEU A 318 -38.22 -3.40 -0.68
CA LEU A 318 -37.55 -3.06 0.58
C LEU A 318 -37.43 -4.28 1.49
N VAL A 319 -38.47 -5.12 1.59
CA VAL A 319 -38.40 -6.39 2.33
C VAL A 319 -37.37 -7.32 1.70
N LEU A 320 -37.36 -7.47 0.37
CA LEU A 320 -36.36 -8.28 -0.33
C LEU A 320 -34.93 -7.78 -0.08
N LEU A 321 -34.70 -6.46 -0.07
CA LEU A 321 -33.40 -5.86 0.26
C LEU A 321 -33.04 -6.07 1.73
N ALA A 322 -33.99 -5.90 2.65
CA ALA A 322 -33.78 -6.15 4.08
C ALA A 322 -33.40 -7.62 4.36
N LEU A 323 -34.02 -8.57 3.64
CA LEU A 323 -33.67 -9.99 3.70
C LEU A 323 -32.24 -10.27 3.19
N ARG A 324 -31.63 -9.36 2.42
CA ARG A 324 -30.24 -9.48 1.96
C ARG A 324 -29.22 -8.88 2.91
N VAL A 325 -29.62 -8.07 3.90
CA VAL A 325 -28.71 -7.42 4.86
C VAL A 325 -27.81 -8.43 5.61
N PRO A 326 -28.29 -9.60 6.08
CA PRO A 326 -27.43 -10.59 6.75
C PRO A 326 -26.33 -11.18 5.85
N PHE A 327 -26.44 -11.04 4.53
CA PHE A 327 -25.45 -11.51 3.57
C PHE A 327 -24.40 -10.45 3.22
N ALA A 328 -24.56 -9.21 3.69
CA ALA A 328 -23.56 -8.17 3.54
C ALA A 328 -22.31 -8.55 4.36
N ARG A 329 -21.16 -8.57 3.70
CA ARG A 329 -19.86 -8.88 4.32
C ARG A 329 -18.96 -7.66 4.26
N PHE A 330 -18.20 -7.44 5.32
CA PHE A 330 -17.14 -6.45 5.32
C PHE A 330 -15.92 -7.02 4.59
N ASN A 331 -15.36 -6.25 3.66
CA ASN A 331 -14.11 -6.62 3.00
C ASN A 331 -12.93 -6.10 3.83
N TYR A 332 -12.15 -7.02 4.40
CA TYR A 332 -10.99 -6.68 5.22
C TYR A 332 -9.70 -6.53 4.41
N ASP A 333 -9.72 -6.86 3.11
CA ASP A 333 -8.56 -6.75 2.23
C ASP A 333 -8.50 -5.37 1.56
N LEU A 334 -7.69 -4.48 2.12
CA LEU A 334 -7.48 -3.13 1.60
C LEU A 334 -6.73 -3.13 0.25
N GLY A 335 -6.04 -4.22 -0.09
CA GLY A 335 -5.36 -4.37 -1.38
C GLY A 335 -6.34 -4.40 -2.55
N THR A 336 -7.60 -4.74 -2.29
CA THR A 336 -8.67 -4.67 -3.31
C THR A 336 -9.06 -3.25 -3.71
N LEU A 337 -8.65 -2.23 -2.95
CA LEU A 337 -8.85 -0.82 -3.27
C LEU A 337 -7.72 -0.25 -4.14
N GLU A 338 -6.62 -0.99 -4.27
CA GLU A 338 -5.48 -0.60 -5.08
C GLU A 338 -5.69 -1.02 -6.54
N ASP A 339 -5.29 -0.18 -7.50
CA ASP A 339 -5.30 -0.59 -8.90
C ASP A 339 -4.12 -1.53 -9.17
N SER A 340 -4.44 -2.82 -9.23
CA SER A 340 -3.45 -3.88 -9.44
C SER A 340 -2.84 -3.88 -10.85
N ASP A 341 -3.45 -3.16 -11.81
CA ASP A 341 -3.01 -3.10 -13.20
C ASP A 341 -1.93 -2.04 -13.42
N LEU A 342 -1.67 -1.17 -12.44
CA LEU A 342 -0.56 -0.23 -12.49
C LEU A 342 0.80 -0.94 -12.71
N PRO A 343 1.68 -0.42 -13.59
CA PRO A 343 2.94 -1.08 -13.91
C PRO A 343 3.83 -1.36 -12.69
N SER A 344 3.88 -0.45 -11.72
CA SER A 344 4.64 -0.64 -10.49
C SER A 344 4.09 -1.80 -9.66
N PHE A 345 2.78 -1.97 -9.56
CA PHE A 345 2.13 -3.08 -8.85
C PHE A 345 2.33 -4.43 -9.54
N GLN A 346 2.25 -4.48 -10.87
CA GLN A 346 2.55 -5.70 -11.62
C GLN A 346 4.01 -6.14 -11.43
N LEU A 347 4.94 -5.18 -11.47
CA LEU A 347 6.36 -5.46 -11.25
C LEU A 347 6.63 -5.87 -9.80
N ASP A 348 6.01 -5.22 -8.82
CA ASP A 348 6.11 -5.56 -7.40
C ASP A 348 5.71 -7.02 -7.14
N ARG A 349 4.61 -7.47 -7.76
CA ARG A 349 4.18 -8.88 -7.68
C ARG A 349 5.21 -9.85 -8.23
N LYS A 350 5.83 -9.52 -9.37
CA LYS A 350 6.90 -10.35 -9.97
C LYS A 350 8.13 -10.40 -9.06
N VAL A 351 8.55 -9.25 -8.52
CA VAL A 351 9.70 -9.15 -7.61
C VAL A 351 9.43 -9.90 -6.31
N ASN A 352 8.26 -9.73 -5.69
CA ASN A 352 7.91 -10.44 -4.46
C ASN A 352 7.83 -11.95 -4.65
N LYS A 353 7.36 -12.42 -5.83
CA LYS A 353 7.36 -13.85 -6.17
C LYS A 353 8.79 -14.40 -6.29
N LEU A 354 9.73 -13.62 -6.84
CA LEU A 354 11.13 -13.99 -6.92
C LEU A 354 11.79 -14.05 -5.54
N LEU A 355 11.53 -13.06 -4.68
CA LEU A 355 12.10 -13.00 -3.35
C LEU A 355 11.54 -14.11 -2.43
N GLY A 356 10.30 -14.54 -2.66
CA GLY A 356 9.71 -15.68 -1.94
C GLY A 356 9.26 -15.39 -0.51
N TYR A 357 9.37 -14.15 -0.03
CA TYR A 357 8.91 -13.71 1.28
C TYR A 357 8.53 -12.22 1.29
N SER A 358 7.73 -11.81 2.29
CA SER A 358 7.31 -10.42 2.48
C SER A 358 8.49 -9.48 2.73
N GLN A 359 8.55 -8.34 2.06
CA GLN A 359 9.59 -7.32 2.31
C GLN A 359 9.24 -6.36 3.47
N THR A 360 8.12 -6.59 4.15
CA THR A 360 7.64 -5.76 5.27
C THR A 360 7.57 -6.63 6.54
N PRO A 361 8.67 -6.72 7.32
CA PRO A 361 8.67 -7.47 8.56
C PRO A 361 7.96 -6.69 9.69
N VAL A 362 7.48 -7.41 10.69
CA VAL A 362 7.24 -6.86 12.02
C VAL A 362 8.59 -6.71 12.71
N VAL A 363 8.87 -5.51 13.23
CA VAL A 363 10.14 -5.18 13.87
C VAL A 363 9.94 -5.17 15.39
N ILE A 364 10.71 -5.98 16.11
CA ILE A 364 10.76 -5.95 17.57
C ILE A 364 12.13 -5.40 17.99
N PHE A 365 12.12 -4.32 18.79
CA PHE A 365 13.33 -3.77 19.37
C PHE A 365 13.80 -4.59 20.57
N THR A 366 15.10 -4.84 20.64
CA THR A 366 15.75 -5.62 21.70
C THR A 366 16.95 -4.88 22.28
N ASP A 367 17.20 -5.07 23.57
CA ASP A 367 18.33 -4.43 24.25
C ASP A 367 19.58 -5.33 24.29
N SER A 368 19.40 -6.65 24.17
CA SER A 368 20.48 -7.63 24.30
C SER A 368 20.46 -8.72 23.22
N SER A 369 21.62 -9.31 23.00
CA SER A 369 21.80 -10.50 22.15
C SER A 369 21.06 -11.73 22.67
N GLU A 370 20.85 -11.82 23.98
CA GLU A 370 20.12 -12.91 24.61
C GLU A 370 18.61 -12.80 24.30
N ASP A 371 18.06 -11.59 24.32
CA ASP A 371 16.68 -11.32 23.94
C ASP A 371 16.41 -11.69 22.48
N GLU A 372 17.32 -11.30 21.59
CA GLU A 372 17.22 -11.63 20.16
C GLU A 372 17.06 -13.14 19.94
N ARG A 373 17.97 -13.93 20.53
CA ARG A 373 17.94 -15.40 20.43
C ARG A 373 16.70 -15.99 21.08
N ALA A 374 16.31 -15.49 22.25
CA ALA A 374 15.13 -15.97 22.97
C ALA A 374 13.83 -15.70 22.20
N LEU A 375 13.71 -14.54 21.53
CA LEU A 375 12.55 -14.19 20.72
C LEU A 375 12.46 -15.03 19.45
N VAL A 376 13.57 -15.20 18.73
CA VAL A 376 13.61 -16.07 17.54
C VAL A 376 13.24 -17.51 17.90
N ALA A 377 13.77 -18.04 19.01
CA ALA A 377 13.42 -19.37 19.50
C ALA A 377 11.93 -19.49 19.83
N GLN A 378 11.37 -18.53 20.58
CA GLN A 378 9.94 -18.50 20.93
C GLN A 378 9.03 -18.47 19.70
N ILE A 379 9.35 -17.64 18.70
CA ILE A 379 8.58 -17.58 17.45
C ILE A 379 8.72 -18.86 16.64
N THR A 380 9.93 -19.42 16.56
CA THR A 380 10.16 -20.68 15.85
C THR A 380 9.38 -21.83 16.47
N ASP A 381 9.31 -21.89 17.81
CA ASP A 381 8.55 -22.91 18.53
C ASP A 381 7.04 -22.70 18.40
N ARG A 382 6.55 -21.46 18.44
CA ARG A 382 5.14 -21.13 18.14
C ARG A 382 4.76 -21.55 16.73
N LYS A 383 5.60 -21.21 15.74
CA LYS A 383 5.41 -21.63 14.35
C LYS A 383 5.33 -23.15 14.23
N LYS A 384 6.25 -23.89 14.86
CA LYS A 384 6.23 -25.37 14.86
C LYS A 384 4.95 -25.92 15.50
N ALA A 385 4.47 -25.31 16.58
CA ALA A 385 3.25 -25.73 17.26
C ALA A 385 1.99 -25.47 16.42
N LEU A 386 1.96 -24.36 15.66
CA LEU A 386 0.85 -23.98 14.80
C LEU A 386 0.87 -24.68 13.43
N GLY A 387 2.04 -25.10 12.95
CA GLY A 387 2.20 -25.73 11.64
C GLY A 387 1.71 -24.84 10.50
N GLU A 388 0.83 -25.37 9.65
CA GLU A 388 0.20 -24.65 8.53
C GLU A 388 -0.70 -23.47 8.99
N ALA A 389 -1.11 -23.44 10.26
CA ALA A 389 -1.90 -22.33 10.79
C ALA A 389 -1.04 -21.11 11.19
N SER A 390 0.29 -21.23 11.18
CA SER A 390 1.18 -20.11 11.50
C SER A 390 1.10 -19.04 10.41
N THR A 391 0.97 -17.79 10.85
CA THR A 391 1.00 -16.60 10.01
C THR A 391 2.42 -16.08 9.78
N VAL A 392 3.41 -16.65 10.48
CA VAL A 392 4.83 -16.27 10.39
C VAL A 392 5.54 -17.18 9.40
N ASP A 393 6.21 -16.56 8.41
CA ASP A 393 7.09 -17.30 7.50
C ASP A 393 8.44 -17.58 8.16
N PHE A 394 9.14 -16.56 8.66
CA PHE A 394 10.34 -16.78 9.47
C PHE A 394 10.64 -15.59 10.38
N ALA A 395 11.42 -15.84 11.42
CA ALA A 395 12.05 -14.79 12.21
C ALA A 395 13.55 -14.80 11.95
N ALA A 396 14.17 -13.63 12.06
CA ALA A 396 15.60 -13.47 11.97
C ALA A 396 16.09 -12.39 12.92
N ALA A 397 17.23 -12.65 13.55
CA ALA A 397 18.00 -11.67 14.29
C ALA A 397 19.46 -11.64 13.78
N LEU A 398 20.23 -10.63 14.18
CA LEU A 398 21.64 -10.54 13.80
C LEU A 398 22.42 -11.78 14.27
N ASP A 399 22.10 -12.30 15.45
CA ASP A 399 22.74 -13.50 15.99
C ASP A 399 22.41 -14.80 15.27
N ASP A 400 21.32 -14.88 14.52
CA ASP A 400 21.06 -16.06 13.69
C ASP A 400 22.09 -16.18 12.56
N LEU A 401 22.74 -15.06 12.21
CA LEU A 401 23.83 -15.04 11.23
C LEU A 401 25.18 -15.42 11.83
N VAL A 402 25.27 -15.57 13.15
CA VAL A 402 26.48 -15.96 13.87
C VAL A 402 26.40 -17.46 14.19
N PRO A 403 27.35 -18.30 13.72
CA PRO A 403 27.34 -19.72 14.04
C PRO A 403 27.35 -19.98 15.55
N THR A 404 26.48 -20.88 16.01
CA THR A 404 26.45 -21.32 17.42
C THR A 404 27.50 -22.41 17.70
N GLN A 405 27.86 -22.62 18.98
CA GLN A 405 28.76 -23.69 19.45
C GLN A 405 30.13 -23.72 18.74
N GLN A 406 30.70 -22.54 18.45
CA GLN A 406 31.93 -22.44 17.67
C GLN A 406 33.14 -23.11 18.33
N ALA A 407 33.21 -23.11 19.67
CA ALA A 407 34.28 -23.78 20.41
C ALA A 407 34.31 -25.28 20.13
N GLU A 408 33.17 -25.95 20.25
CA GLU A 408 33.03 -27.38 19.95
C GLU A 408 33.27 -27.67 18.46
N LYS A 409 32.72 -26.82 17.58
CA LYS A 409 32.93 -26.94 16.13
C LYS A 409 34.41 -26.81 15.76
N LYS A 410 35.15 -25.90 16.40
CA LYS A 410 36.59 -25.70 16.17
C LYS A 410 37.40 -26.96 16.49
N GLU A 411 37.07 -27.66 17.57
CA GLU A 411 37.71 -28.95 17.88
C GLU A 411 37.42 -30.03 16.84
N VAL A 412 36.20 -30.03 16.28
CA VAL A 412 35.84 -30.95 15.20
C VAL A 412 36.58 -30.60 13.91
N LEU A 413 36.65 -29.31 13.54
CA LEU A 413 37.41 -28.85 12.38
C LEU A 413 38.89 -29.21 12.52
N ALA A 414 39.50 -29.00 13.68
CA ALA A 414 40.90 -29.40 13.92
C ALA A 414 41.13 -30.91 13.74
N ARG A 415 40.17 -31.75 14.16
CA ARG A 415 40.20 -33.20 13.92
C ARG A 415 40.07 -33.55 12.44
N ILE A 416 39.18 -32.87 11.72
CA ILE A 416 39.01 -33.04 10.27
C ILE A 416 40.31 -32.62 9.56
N LYS A 417 40.91 -31.49 9.93
CA LYS A 417 42.17 -30.98 9.37
C LYS A 417 43.27 -32.02 9.41
N LYS A 418 43.49 -32.59 10.60
CA LYS A 418 44.50 -33.65 10.82
C LYS A 418 44.26 -34.91 9.97
N THR A 419 43.01 -35.17 9.60
CA THR A 419 42.64 -36.29 8.72
C THR A 419 42.85 -35.91 7.25
N LEU A 420 42.46 -34.70 6.87
CA LEU A 420 42.61 -34.16 5.53
C LEU A 420 44.08 -33.99 5.13
N ASP A 421 44.95 -33.55 6.05
CA ASP A 421 46.40 -33.41 5.86
C ASP A 421 47.12 -34.73 5.52
N ARG A 422 46.44 -35.88 5.72
CA ARG A 422 46.98 -37.21 5.39
C ARG A 422 46.59 -37.71 4.00
N VAL A 423 45.61 -37.05 3.37
CA VAL A 423 45.19 -37.33 2.00
C VAL A 423 46.15 -36.60 1.06
N ASN A 424 46.71 -37.29 0.06
CA ASN A 424 47.66 -36.65 -0.83
C ASN A 424 46.92 -35.88 -1.93
N ARG A 425 46.93 -34.56 -1.86
CA ARG A 425 46.34 -33.68 -2.89
C ARG A 425 46.85 -33.99 -4.29
N GLU A 426 48.15 -34.26 -4.46
CA GLU A 426 48.76 -34.50 -5.78
C GLU A 426 48.32 -35.82 -6.43
N GLY A 427 47.83 -36.76 -5.62
CA GLY A 427 47.31 -38.05 -6.10
C GLY A 427 45.83 -38.04 -6.47
N LEU A 428 45.14 -36.90 -6.32
CA LEU A 428 43.72 -36.75 -6.65
C LEU A 428 43.55 -36.44 -8.15
N ASP A 429 42.50 -37.01 -8.74
CA ASP A 429 42.08 -36.70 -10.10
C ASP A 429 41.58 -35.24 -10.24
N GLU A 430 41.47 -34.75 -11.48
CA GLU A 430 41.06 -33.37 -11.74
C GLU A 430 39.63 -33.07 -11.26
N GLN A 431 38.76 -34.08 -11.17
CA GLN A 431 37.37 -33.89 -10.73
C GLN A 431 37.24 -33.77 -9.20
N THR A 432 38.07 -34.46 -8.41
CA THR A 432 37.97 -34.43 -6.94
C THR A 432 38.82 -33.31 -6.31
N ARG A 433 39.83 -32.82 -7.03
CA ARG A 433 40.76 -31.80 -6.53
C ARG A 433 40.07 -30.50 -6.07
N PRO A 434 39.06 -29.94 -6.78
CA PRO A 434 38.34 -28.75 -6.33
C PRO A 434 37.65 -28.96 -4.99
N GLY A 435 36.91 -30.06 -4.82
CA GLY A 435 36.22 -30.36 -3.56
C GLY A 435 37.18 -30.59 -2.39
N PHE A 436 38.38 -31.10 -2.64
CA PHE A 436 39.43 -31.17 -1.63
C PHE A 436 39.92 -29.78 -1.22
N ASP A 437 40.17 -28.90 -2.18
CA ASP A 437 40.63 -27.53 -1.93
C ASP A 437 39.57 -26.72 -1.16
N ASP A 438 38.30 -26.90 -1.50
CA ASP A 438 37.16 -26.29 -0.79
C ASP A 438 37.07 -26.80 0.65
N LEU A 439 37.16 -28.11 0.86
CA LEU A 439 37.20 -28.71 2.21
C LEU A 439 38.40 -28.20 3.02
N ALA A 440 39.57 -28.07 2.40
CA ALA A 440 40.77 -27.54 3.06
C ALA A 440 40.56 -26.08 3.51
N ALA A 441 39.91 -25.27 2.68
CA ALA A 441 39.55 -23.90 3.01
C ALA A 441 38.51 -23.84 4.15
N MET A 442 37.44 -24.65 4.08
CA MET A 442 36.39 -24.70 5.12
C MET A 442 36.93 -25.12 6.50
N VAL A 443 37.90 -26.03 6.52
CA VAL A 443 38.49 -26.54 7.76
C VAL A 443 39.45 -25.53 8.41
N ALA A 444 39.95 -24.56 7.65
CA ALA A 444 40.74 -23.46 8.15
C ALA A 444 39.90 -22.29 8.70
N ALA A 445 38.56 -22.43 8.78
CA ALA A 445 37.69 -21.37 9.26
C ALA A 445 38.01 -20.91 10.70
N GLU A 446 38.03 -19.59 10.88
CA GLU A 446 38.20 -18.92 12.17
C GLU A 446 36.84 -18.60 12.83
N PRO A 447 36.81 -18.32 14.14
CA PRO A 447 35.58 -17.92 14.80
C PRO A 447 34.96 -16.69 14.14
N PHE A 448 33.68 -16.79 13.76
CA PHE A 448 32.93 -15.74 13.10
C PHE A 448 32.07 -14.99 14.13
N THR A 449 32.21 -13.68 14.21
CA THR A 449 31.55 -12.83 15.21
C THR A 449 30.60 -11.84 14.56
N ARG A 450 29.82 -11.11 15.38
CA ARG A 450 28.96 -10.01 14.90
C ARG A 450 29.75 -8.96 14.10
N ASP A 451 31.01 -8.74 14.47
CA ASP A 451 31.86 -7.74 13.83
C ASP A 451 32.35 -8.15 12.43
N ASP A 452 32.33 -9.45 12.15
CA ASP A 452 32.68 -10.00 10.84
C ASP A 452 31.50 -9.92 9.84
N ILE A 453 30.28 -9.65 10.33
CA ILE A 453 29.11 -9.46 9.48
C ILE A 453 29.25 -8.13 8.71
N PRO A 454 29.10 -8.15 7.36
CA PRO A 454 29.13 -6.94 6.54
C PRO A 454 28.19 -5.86 7.06
N LYS A 455 28.68 -4.62 7.11
CA LYS A 455 27.93 -3.45 7.61
C LYS A 455 26.56 -3.28 6.94
N THR A 456 26.43 -3.68 5.67
CA THR A 456 25.18 -3.66 4.90
C THR A 456 24.11 -4.60 5.44
N ILE A 457 24.52 -5.74 6.00
CA ILE A 457 23.62 -6.72 6.63
C ILE A 457 23.34 -6.27 8.06
N ARG A 458 24.38 -5.87 8.80
CA ARG A 458 24.28 -5.45 10.21
C ARG A 458 23.29 -4.29 10.42
N ARG A 459 23.32 -3.29 9.52
CA ARG A 459 22.40 -2.14 9.53
C ARG A 459 20.92 -2.50 9.44
N GLN A 460 20.57 -3.72 9.03
CA GLN A 460 19.18 -4.17 8.97
C GLN A 460 18.66 -4.62 10.35
N PHE A 461 19.57 -4.94 11.27
CA PHE A 461 19.28 -5.50 12.59
C PHE A 461 19.75 -4.61 13.75
N GLU A 462 20.32 -3.43 13.47
CA GLU A 462 20.82 -2.51 14.48
C GLU A 462 20.13 -1.15 14.40
N GLY A 463 19.88 -0.56 15.56
CA GLY A 463 19.37 0.81 15.67
C GLY A 463 20.33 1.85 15.07
N LEU A 464 19.80 3.04 14.79
CA LEU A 464 20.63 4.18 14.41
C LEU A 464 21.66 4.44 15.51
N ALA A 465 22.95 4.56 15.12
CA ALA A 465 24.10 4.67 16.02
C ALA A 465 24.45 3.41 16.86
N GLY A 466 23.95 2.23 16.50
CA GLY A 466 24.33 0.96 17.14
C GLY A 466 23.74 0.73 18.52
N GLN A 467 22.68 1.47 18.88
CA GLN A 467 21.94 1.25 20.12
C GLN A 467 20.81 0.23 19.90
N GLY A 468 20.89 -0.88 20.62
CA GLY A 468 19.91 -1.97 20.56
C GLY A 468 19.94 -2.77 19.25
N GLY A 469 19.25 -3.90 19.29
CA GLY A 469 19.06 -4.80 18.16
C GLY A 469 17.61 -4.83 17.69
N PHE A 470 17.39 -5.48 16.55
CA PHE A 470 16.08 -5.78 16.02
C PHE A 470 15.94 -7.28 15.77
N VAL A 471 14.77 -7.81 16.14
CA VAL A 471 14.27 -9.07 15.63
C VAL A 471 13.24 -8.76 14.55
N LEU A 472 13.47 -9.30 13.36
CA LEU A 472 12.60 -9.14 12.21
C LEU A 472 11.74 -10.40 12.05
N ILE A 473 10.43 -10.25 12.14
CA ILE A 473 9.46 -11.33 11.92
C ILE A 473 8.80 -11.10 10.56
N PHE A 474 9.09 -11.99 9.62
CA PHE A 474 8.57 -11.94 8.27
C PHE A 474 7.23 -12.70 8.19
N PRO A 475 6.14 -12.02 7.80
CA PRO A 475 4.84 -12.67 7.68
C PRO A 475 4.75 -13.56 6.45
N GLY A 476 4.08 -14.71 6.58
CA GLY A 476 3.68 -15.61 5.49
C GLY A 476 2.29 -15.29 4.93
N ILE A 477 1.69 -14.19 5.36
CA ILE A 477 0.35 -13.73 5.00
C ILE A 477 0.40 -12.40 4.26
N SER A 478 -0.70 -12.08 3.56
CA SER A 478 -0.86 -10.71 3.02
C SER A 478 -1.12 -9.72 4.16
N LEU A 479 -0.34 -8.64 4.19
CA LEU A 479 -0.54 -7.52 5.12
C LEU A 479 -1.67 -6.57 4.70
N SER A 480 -2.27 -6.78 3.52
CA SER A 480 -3.42 -6.01 3.06
C SER A 480 -4.74 -6.44 3.73
N ASP A 481 -4.79 -7.66 4.26
CA ASP A 481 -5.98 -8.26 4.89
C ASP A 481 -5.95 -8.05 6.42
N GLY A 482 -6.82 -7.17 6.91
CA GLY A 482 -6.90 -6.83 8.33
C GLY A 482 -7.20 -8.02 9.24
N THR A 483 -7.92 -9.05 8.76
CA THR A 483 -8.18 -10.25 9.59
C THR A 483 -6.92 -11.07 9.78
N LYS A 484 -6.13 -11.25 8.72
CA LYS A 484 -4.86 -11.97 8.78
C LYS A 484 -3.82 -11.20 9.59
N VAL A 485 -3.75 -9.88 9.42
CA VAL A 485 -2.89 -9.00 10.23
C VAL A 485 -3.20 -9.14 11.72
N ARG A 486 -4.48 -9.22 12.08
CA ARG A 486 -4.88 -9.48 13.48
C ARG A 486 -4.40 -10.85 13.98
N SER A 487 -4.52 -11.90 13.18
CA SER A 487 -3.99 -13.22 13.53
C SER A 487 -2.47 -13.22 13.72
N LEU A 488 -1.74 -12.49 12.87
CA LEU A 488 -0.30 -12.27 13.04
C LEU A 488 0.03 -11.52 14.32
N ALA A 489 -0.72 -10.46 14.63
CA ALA A 489 -0.55 -9.74 15.88
C ALA A 489 -0.80 -10.65 17.10
N GLU A 490 -1.81 -11.52 17.05
CA GLU A 490 -2.10 -12.51 18.10
C GLU A 490 -0.97 -13.55 18.25
N GLU A 491 -0.36 -14.01 17.16
CA GLU A 491 0.77 -14.93 17.17
C GLU A 491 2.06 -14.30 17.73
N VAL A 492 2.29 -13.00 17.47
CA VAL A 492 3.47 -12.25 17.92
C VAL A 492 3.29 -11.66 19.32
N ARG A 493 2.07 -11.39 19.78
CA ARG A 493 1.82 -10.78 21.08
C ARG A 493 2.24 -11.71 22.23
N GLY A 494 2.71 -11.11 23.32
CA GLY A 494 3.03 -11.84 24.55
C GLY A 494 4.31 -12.68 24.47
N LEU A 495 5.17 -12.45 23.47
CA LEU A 495 6.56 -12.92 23.51
C LEU A 495 7.26 -12.29 24.71
N LYS A 496 8.10 -13.07 25.39
CA LYS A 496 8.81 -12.62 26.60
C LYS A 496 10.21 -12.16 26.24
N LEU A 497 10.59 -10.99 26.77
CA LEU A 497 11.94 -10.46 26.79
C LEU A 497 12.58 -10.78 28.16
N SER A 498 13.89 -10.59 28.26
CA SER A 498 14.58 -10.49 29.54
C SER A 498 13.94 -9.43 30.44
N GLU A 499 14.07 -9.60 31.76
CA GLU A 499 13.46 -8.73 32.79
C GLU A 499 11.92 -8.78 32.88
N GLY A 500 11.25 -9.74 32.23
CA GLY A 500 9.81 -9.94 32.36
C GLY A 500 8.95 -8.98 31.55
N ARG A 501 9.56 -8.18 30.67
CA ARG A 501 8.86 -7.38 29.66
C ARG A 501 8.21 -8.29 28.61
N THR A 502 7.06 -7.87 28.08
CA THR A 502 6.35 -8.60 27.04
C THR A 502 6.15 -7.74 25.81
N VAL A 503 6.20 -8.38 24.65
CA VAL A 503 5.95 -7.71 23.37
C VAL A 503 4.46 -7.40 23.26
N SER A 504 4.11 -6.12 23.29
CA SER A 504 2.80 -5.64 22.87
C SER A 504 2.81 -5.48 21.35
N ALA A 505 2.49 -6.54 20.61
CA ALA A 505 2.15 -6.37 19.20
C ALA A 505 0.84 -5.57 19.14
N VAL A 506 0.85 -4.38 18.55
CA VAL A 506 -0.35 -3.55 18.28
C VAL A 506 -0.72 -3.72 16.83
#